data_AF-A0A453NU91-F1
#
_entry.id   AF-A0A453NU91-F1
#
_cell.length_a   1.000
_cell.length_b   1.000
_cell.length_c   1.000
_cell.angle_alpha   90.00
_cell.angle_beta   90.00
_cell.angle_gamma   90.00
#
_symmetry.space_group_name_H-M   'P 1'
#
loop_
_entity.id
_entity.type
_entity.pdbx_description
1 polymer ?
#
loop_
_entity_poly.entity_id
_entity_poly.type
_entity_poly.pdbx_seq_one_letter_code
_entity_poly.pdbx_strand_id
1 'polypeptide(L)'
;MPNKLDTSSLMMDGSLLHMHCAAHILNQIVKDGLDVMEKGTKRVQDSVAFLSATPKRHEKFEKMARLFNNEYKCRLALDCKTRWNSTYIMLKGALQYKDVLERLYIREKNFTCPTEEDWVFAMEVCDRLKVFFDVKELLSGTPYVTASLFFPQICGIRLAIRKWETSKHSVIKAMSKEMKDKFEKYWTDVHRLMAIATIVDPHCKMHMLKASFGSSYGTEHMRP
;
A
#
# COMPACT_ATOMS: atom_id res chain seq x y z
N MET A 1 26.09 31.51 1.98
CA MET A 1 26.52 30.10 2.03
C MET A 1 27.20 29.77 0.71
N PRO A 2 28.53 29.57 0.67
CA PRO A 2 29.27 29.31 -0.56
C PRO A 2 29.25 27.81 -0.90
N ASN A 3 29.41 27.50 -2.19
CA ASN A 3 29.51 26.17 -2.82
C ASN A 3 28.16 25.49 -3.17
N LYS A 4 27.38 26.08 -4.08
CA LYS A 4 26.56 25.27 -4.98
C LYS A 4 27.50 24.69 -6.06
N LEU A 5 27.58 23.37 -6.16
CA LEU A 5 28.29 22.70 -7.25
C LEU A 5 27.72 23.18 -8.58
N ASP A 6 28.59 23.54 -9.53
CA ASP A 6 28.18 23.93 -10.87
C ASP A 6 27.58 22.71 -11.58
N THR A 7 26.27 22.75 -11.86
CA THR A 7 25.53 21.60 -12.40
C THR A 7 26.05 21.16 -13.77
N SER A 8 26.62 22.07 -14.58
CA SER A 8 27.27 21.76 -15.85
C SER A 8 28.52 20.88 -15.73
N SER A 9 29.11 20.77 -14.55
CA SER A 9 30.25 19.87 -14.30
C SER A 9 29.83 18.43 -13.96
N LEU A 10 28.54 18.18 -13.80
CA LEU A 10 27.99 16.89 -13.36
C LEU A 10 27.37 16.13 -14.54
N MET A 11 27.38 14.80 -14.48
CA MET A 11 26.74 13.98 -15.51
C MET A 11 25.25 14.34 -15.64
N MET A 12 24.82 14.59 -16.88
CA MET A 12 23.45 15.05 -17.22
C MET A 12 23.02 16.30 -16.44
N ASP A 13 23.91 17.28 -16.27
CA ASP A 13 23.65 18.55 -15.59
C ASP A 13 23.14 18.40 -14.14
N GLY A 14 23.52 17.31 -13.47
CA GLY A 14 23.07 17.00 -12.11
C GLY A 14 21.63 16.49 -12.02
N SER A 15 20.95 16.22 -13.14
CA SER A 15 19.59 15.67 -13.18
C SER A 15 19.47 14.31 -12.46
N LEU A 16 20.58 13.60 -12.31
CA LEU A 16 20.68 12.30 -11.66
C LEU A 16 20.78 12.37 -10.13
N LEU A 17 21.05 13.55 -9.56
CA LEU A 17 21.25 13.75 -8.12
C LEU A 17 19.98 14.20 -7.38
N HIS A 18 18.94 14.61 -8.11
CA HIS A 18 17.67 15.04 -7.54
C HIS A 18 16.62 13.93 -7.64
N MET A 19 16.69 12.97 -6.71
CA MET A 19 15.76 11.83 -6.67
C MET A 19 14.74 11.99 -5.53
N HIS A 20 13.46 11.81 -5.84
CA HIS A 20 12.43 11.67 -4.80
C HIS A 20 12.60 10.34 -4.06
N CYS A 21 12.43 10.35 -2.74
CA CYS A 21 12.50 9.12 -1.96
C CYS A 21 11.47 8.10 -2.45
N ALA A 22 11.95 6.92 -2.84
CA ALA A 22 11.22 5.68 -3.04
C ALA A 22 9.97 5.50 -2.15
N ALA A 23 10.17 5.56 -0.83
CA ALA A 23 9.11 5.39 0.15
C ALA A 23 8.08 6.54 0.09
N HIS A 24 8.54 7.75 -0.23
CA HIS A 24 7.65 8.90 -0.42
C HIS A 24 6.77 8.74 -1.67
N ILE A 25 7.33 8.29 -2.79
CA ILE A 25 6.58 8.01 -4.03
C ILE A 25 5.52 6.93 -3.77
N LEU A 26 5.90 5.82 -3.13
CA LEU A 26 4.96 4.76 -2.75
C LEU A 26 3.83 5.28 -1.86
N ASN A 27 4.16 6.10 -0.86
CA ASN A 27 3.15 6.71 0.01
C ASN A 27 2.17 7.60 -0.78
N GLN A 28 2.63 8.33 -1.79
CA GLN A 28 1.75 9.14 -2.63
C GLN A 28 0.82 8.28 -3.50
N ILE A 29 1.35 7.23 -4.13
CA ILE A 29 0.56 6.31 -4.97
C ILE A 29 -0.57 5.67 -4.16
N VAL A 30 -0.26 5.18 -2.96
CA VAL A 30 -1.26 4.54 -2.10
C VAL A 30 -2.34 5.54 -1.65
N LYS A 31 -1.95 6.78 -1.33
CA LYS A 31 -2.89 7.84 -0.93
C LYS A 31 -3.89 8.16 -2.04
N ASP A 32 -3.41 8.41 -3.26
CA ASP A 32 -4.28 8.75 -4.38
C ASP A 32 -5.31 7.63 -4.65
N GLY A 33 -4.90 6.36 -4.53
CA GLY A 33 -5.84 5.25 -4.65
C GLY A 33 -6.81 5.12 -3.47
N LEU A 34 -6.36 5.37 -2.23
CA LEU A 34 -7.24 5.35 -1.06
C LEU A 34 -8.32 6.44 -1.13
N ASP A 35 -8.02 7.62 -1.68
CA ASP A 35 -9.00 8.70 -1.84
C ASP A 35 -10.17 8.28 -2.75
N VAL A 36 -9.92 7.45 -3.77
CA VAL A 36 -10.98 6.86 -4.61
C VAL A 36 -11.85 5.87 -3.82
N MET A 37 -11.25 5.16 -2.86
CA MET A 37 -11.92 4.11 -2.08
C MET A 37 -12.56 4.61 -0.78
N GLU A 38 -12.30 5.86 -0.37
CA GLU A 38 -12.73 6.41 0.93
C GLU A 38 -14.22 6.17 1.18
N LYS A 39 -15.07 6.34 0.15
CA LYS A 39 -16.52 6.14 0.27
C LYS A 39 -16.90 4.69 0.57
N GLY A 40 -16.18 3.72 0.02
CA GLY A 40 -16.49 2.29 0.16
C GLY A 40 -16.01 1.70 1.49
N THR A 41 -15.00 2.29 2.13
CA THR A 41 -14.50 1.84 3.46
C THR A 41 -15.10 2.63 4.63
N LYS A 42 -15.86 3.69 4.35
CA LYS A 42 -16.34 4.63 5.36
C LYS A 42 -17.16 3.99 6.47
N ARG A 43 -18.08 3.06 6.14
CA ARG A 43 -18.90 2.39 7.14
C ARG A 43 -18.06 1.55 8.11
N VAL A 44 -17.05 0.84 7.60
CA VAL A 44 -16.11 0.08 8.45
C VAL A 44 -15.29 1.03 9.34
N GLN A 45 -14.79 2.14 8.78
CA GLN A 45 -14.07 3.17 9.54
C GLN A 45 -14.94 3.77 10.66
N ASP A 46 -16.19 4.11 10.36
CA ASP A 46 -17.14 4.68 11.31
C ASP A 46 -17.49 3.69 12.43
N SER A 47 -17.67 2.41 12.10
CA SER A 47 -17.88 1.35 13.10
C SER A 47 -16.70 1.21 14.04
N VAL A 48 -15.46 1.20 13.52
CA VAL A 48 -14.24 1.12 14.35
C VAL A 48 -14.08 2.39 15.21
N ALA A 49 -14.36 3.56 14.63
CA ALA A 49 -14.32 4.84 15.35
C ALA A 49 -15.33 4.87 16.49
N PHE A 50 -16.55 4.37 16.28
CA PHE A 50 -17.59 4.30 17.31
C PHE A 50 -17.13 3.51 18.54
N LEU A 51 -16.46 2.38 18.33
CA LEU A 51 -15.99 1.49 19.41
C LEU A 51 -14.83 2.09 20.18
N SER A 52 -13.95 2.79 19.46
CA SER A 52 -12.77 3.43 20.03
C SER A 52 -13.07 4.81 20.64
N ALA A 53 -14.27 5.37 20.42
CA ALA A 53 -14.64 6.71 20.87
C ALA A 53 -14.67 6.88 22.40
N THR A 54 -14.97 5.82 23.16
CA THR A 54 -15.00 5.89 24.63
C THR A 54 -14.40 4.63 25.27
N PRO A 55 -13.76 4.74 26.45
CA PRO A 55 -13.23 3.58 27.17
C PRO A 55 -14.31 2.53 27.47
N LYS A 56 -15.52 2.95 27.84
CA LYS A 56 -16.65 2.05 28.12
C LYS A 56 -17.04 1.20 26.90
N ARG A 57 -17.09 1.79 25.71
CA ARG A 57 -17.38 1.05 24.47
C ARG A 57 -16.25 0.09 24.13
N HIS A 58 -15.00 0.52 24.31
CA HIS A 58 -13.83 -0.33 24.09
C HIS A 58 -13.81 -1.55 25.02
N GLU A 59 -14.02 -1.36 26.33
CA GLU A 59 -14.09 -2.46 27.30
C GLU A 59 -15.21 -3.44 26.97
N LYS A 60 -16.38 -2.94 26.53
CA LYS A 60 -17.50 -3.79 26.12
C LYS A 60 -17.15 -4.61 24.89
N PHE A 61 -16.54 -3.98 23.89
CA PHE A 61 -16.04 -4.68 22.70
C PHE A 61 -14.98 -5.72 23.06
N GLU A 62 -14.02 -5.38 23.91
CA GLU A 62 -12.97 -6.30 24.35
C GLU A 62 -13.55 -7.52 25.08
N LYS A 63 -14.50 -7.31 25.99
CA LYS A 63 -15.21 -8.41 26.67
C LYS A 63 -15.91 -9.32 25.66
N MET A 64 -16.59 -8.75 24.68
CA MET A 64 -17.23 -9.53 23.60
C MET A 64 -16.20 -10.27 22.76
N ALA A 65 -15.11 -9.61 22.39
CA ALA A 65 -14.05 -10.21 21.58
C ALA A 65 -13.42 -11.39 22.31
N ARG A 66 -13.08 -11.27 23.59
CA ARG A 66 -12.53 -12.38 24.39
C ARG A 66 -13.49 -13.57 24.54
N LEU A 67 -14.81 -13.31 24.57
CA LEU A 67 -15.82 -14.37 24.71
C LEU A 67 -16.05 -15.16 23.42
N PHE A 68 -15.99 -14.49 22.26
CA PHE A 68 -16.37 -15.09 20.97
C PHE A 68 -15.17 -15.33 20.04
N ASN A 69 -14.03 -14.73 20.35
CA ASN A 69 -12.78 -14.88 19.63
C ASN A 69 -11.67 -15.15 20.66
N ASN A 70 -11.26 -16.42 20.75
CA ASN A 70 -10.23 -16.89 21.70
C ASN A 70 -8.86 -16.17 21.52
N GLU A 71 -8.68 -15.43 20.43
CA GLU A 71 -7.47 -14.68 20.11
C GLU A 71 -7.73 -13.15 20.07
N TYR A 72 -8.24 -12.56 21.15
CA TYR A 72 -8.12 -11.09 21.31
C TYR A 72 -6.65 -10.72 21.50
N LYS A 73 -5.92 -10.57 20.38
CA LYS A 73 -4.48 -10.33 20.33
C LYS A 73 -4.13 -8.84 20.38
N CYS A 74 -5.00 -7.96 19.89
CA CYS A 74 -4.72 -6.53 19.84
C CYS A 74 -5.99 -5.68 19.77
N ARG A 75 -5.90 -4.46 20.31
CA ARG A 75 -6.92 -3.42 20.17
C ARG A 75 -7.09 -3.02 18.70
N LEU A 76 -8.34 -2.79 18.28
CA LEU A 76 -8.64 -2.22 16.96
C LEU A 76 -7.90 -0.88 16.80
N ALA A 77 -7.03 -0.81 15.80
CA ALA A 77 -6.32 0.42 15.46
C ALA A 77 -7.31 1.42 14.83
N LEU A 78 -7.15 2.70 15.16
CA LEU A 78 -7.88 3.78 14.51
C LEU A 78 -7.23 4.13 13.18
N ASP A 79 -8.07 4.43 12.20
CA ASP A 79 -7.62 4.99 10.93
C ASP A 79 -7.10 6.42 11.11
N CYS A 80 -6.00 6.73 10.44
CA CYS A 80 -5.38 8.04 10.39
C CYS A 80 -5.25 8.44 8.92
N LYS A 81 -6.10 9.38 8.49
CA LYS A 81 -6.19 9.84 7.09
C LYS A 81 -4.85 10.25 6.47
N THR A 82 -3.90 10.71 7.28
CA THR A 82 -2.59 11.14 6.80
C THR A 82 -1.59 9.99 6.58
N ARG A 83 -1.91 8.77 7.05
CA ARG A 83 -1.04 7.58 7.08
C ARG A 83 -1.79 6.31 6.63
N TRP A 84 -1.65 5.95 5.36
CA TRP A 84 -2.30 4.75 4.78
C TRP A 84 -2.03 3.43 5.54
N ASN A 85 -0.85 3.29 6.18
CA ASN A 85 -0.52 2.12 7.00
C ASN A 85 -1.57 1.88 8.10
N SER A 86 -2.10 2.95 8.69
CA SER A 86 -3.13 2.86 9.72
C SER A 86 -4.46 2.36 9.16
N THR A 87 -4.80 2.74 7.92
CA THR A 87 -5.98 2.24 7.21
C THR A 87 -5.89 0.74 6.98
N TYR A 88 -4.73 0.24 6.53
CA TYR A 88 -4.51 -1.21 6.38
C TYR A 88 -4.64 -1.96 7.71
N ILE A 89 -3.96 -1.49 8.77
CA ILE A 89 -4.01 -2.14 10.09
C ILE A 89 -5.44 -2.12 10.65
N MET A 90 -6.16 -1.02 10.48
CA MET A 90 -7.57 -0.89 10.89
C MET A 90 -8.46 -1.87 10.12
N LEU A 91 -8.35 -1.95 8.79
CA LEU A 91 -9.16 -2.86 7.97
C LEU A 91 -8.87 -4.32 8.31
N LYS A 92 -7.58 -4.69 8.43
CA LYS A 92 -7.15 -6.04 8.82
C LYS A 92 -7.72 -6.43 10.18
N GLY A 93 -7.65 -5.53 11.16
CA GLY A 93 -8.24 -5.75 12.48
C GLY A 93 -9.77 -5.85 12.45
N ALA A 94 -10.44 -4.97 11.71
CA ALA A 94 -11.90 -4.99 11.57
C ALA A 94 -12.40 -6.29 10.95
N LEU A 95 -11.73 -6.79 9.91
CA LEU A 95 -12.02 -8.07 9.26
C LEU A 95 -11.82 -9.25 10.21
N GLN A 96 -10.75 -9.24 11.02
CA GLN A 96 -10.51 -10.27 12.03
C GLN A 96 -11.61 -10.32 13.09
N TYR A 97 -12.25 -9.19 13.37
CA TYR A 97 -13.32 -9.08 14.37
C TYR A 97 -14.73 -8.97 13.75
N LYS A 98 -14.91 -9.30 12.46
CA LYS A 98 -16.22 -9.21 11.75
C LYS A 98 -17.36 -9.84 12.57
N ASP A 99 -17.21 -11.10 12.97
CA ASP A 99 -18.24 -11.83 13.75
C ASP A 99 -18.57 -11.17 15.10
N VAL A 100 -17.58 -10.54 15.73
CA VAL A 100 -17.75 -9.83 17.00
C VAL A 100 -18.55 -8.54 16.77
N LEU A 101 -18.29 -7.84 15.67
CA LEU A 101 -18.98 -6.61 15.28
C LEU A 101 -20.45 -6.87 14.92
N GLU A 102 -20.72 -7.95 14.19
CA GLU A 102 -22.10 -8.38 13.88
C GLU A 102 -22.89 -8.73 15.14
N ARG A 103 -22.27 -9.44 16.09
CA ARG A 103 -22.91 -9.76 17.39
C ARG A 103 -23.11 -8.53 18.26
N LEU A 104 -22.19 -7.57 18.20
CA LEU A 104 -22.31 -6.31 18.93
C LEU A 104 -23.49 -5.49 18.42
N TYR A 105 -23.74 -5.48 17.10
CA TYR A 105 -24.90 -4.83 16.48
C TYR A 105 -26.24 -5.31 17.07
N ILE A 106 -26.37 -6.62 17.29
CA ILE A 106 -27.58 -7.19 17.92
C ILE A 106 -27.79 -6.66 19.35
N ARG A 107 -26.71 -6.31 20.06
CA ARG A 107 -26.73 -5.90 21.47
C ARG A 107 -26.72 -4.38 21.69
N GLU A 108 -26.38 -3.60 20.67
CA GLU A 108 -26.18 -2.14 20.77
C GLU A 108 -27.02 -1.39 19.74
N LYS A 109 -28.11 -0.77 20.19
CA LYS A 109 -29.04 -0.02 19.33
C LYS A 109 -28.39 1.16 18.59
N ASN A 110 -27.29 1.70 19.13
CA ASN A 110 -26.60 2.85 18.56
C ASN A 110 -25.39 2.48 17.69
N PHE A 111 -25.09 1.17 17.55
CA PHE A 111 -24.01 0.71 16.68
C PHE A 111 -24.56 0.49 15.27
N THR A 112 -23.84 0.95 14.26
CA THR A 112 -24.13 0.62 12.86
C THR A 112 -23.12 -0.41 12.40
N CYS A 113 -23.60 -1.58 11.98
CA CYS A 113 -22.75 -2.63 11.41
C CYS A 113 -22.53 -2.38 9.92
N PRO A 114 -21.31 -2.62 9.39
CA PRO A 114 -21.11 -2.69 7.94
C PRO A 114 -21.94 -3.82 7.33
N THR A 115 -22.39 -3.61 6.09
CA THR A 115 -23.14 -4.61 5.31
C THR A 115 -22.21 -5.69 4.77
N GLU A 116 -22.77 -6.81 4.28
CA GLU A 116 -21.95 -7.86 3.66
C GLU A 116 -21.16 -7.34 2.45
N GLU A 117 -21.74 -6.43 1.67
CA GLU A 117 -21.05 -5.77 0.56
C GLU A 117 -19.86 -4.92 1.04
N ASP A 118 -19.97 -4.26 2.19
CA ASP A 118 -18.86 -3.52 2.79
C ASP A 118 -17.74 -4.44 3.23
N TRP A 119 -18.08 -5.60 3.79
CA TRP A 119 -17.09 -6.57 4.24
C TRP A 119 -16.31 -7.16 3.07
N VAL A 120 -17.02 -7.53 2.00
CA VAL A 120 -16.39 -7.99 0.75
C VAL A 120 -15.50 -6.90 0.16
N PHE A 121 -15.99 -5.65 0.11
CA PHE A 121 -15.19 -4.54 -0.40
C PHE A 121 -13.97 -4.26 0.49
N ALA A 122 -14.12 -4.23 1.82
CA ALA A 122 -13.02 -4.02 2.76
C ALA A 122 -11.95 -5.11 2.66
N MET A 123 -12.34 -6.37 2.42
CA MET A 123 -11.43 -7.48 2.17
C MET A 123 -10.61 -7.25 0.89
N GLU A 124 -11.28 -6.91 -0.22
CA GLU A 124 -10.63 -6.58 -1.49
C GLU A 124 -9.63 -5.41 -1.34
N VAL A 125 -9.99 -4.37 -0.59
CA VAL A 125 -9.08 -3.23 -0.31
C VAL A 125 -7.91 -3.67 0.55
N CYS A 126 -8.17 -4.44 1.62
CA CYS A 126 -7.14 -4.94 2.53
C CYS A 126 -6.09 -5.79 1.79
N ASP A 127 -6.51 -6.67 0.89
CA ASP A 127 -5.62 -7.54 0.10
C ASP A 127 -4.70 -6.74 -0.83
N ARG A 128 -5.19 -5.63 -1.38
CA ARG A 128 -4.40 -4.74 -2.25
C ARG A 128 -3.42 -3.90 -1.45
N LEU A 129 -3.86 -3.36 -0.32
CA LEU A 129 -3.00 -2.61 0.60
C LEU A 129 -1.88 -3.48 1.18
N LYS A 130 -2.13 -4.78 1.36
CA LYS A 130 -1.11 -5.74 1.81
C LYS A 130 0.13 -5.76 0.90
N VAL A 131 -0.05 -5.68 -0.42
CA VAL A 131 1.08 -5.63 -1.37
C VAL A 131 2.03 -4.47 -1.07
N PHE A 132 1.48 -3.30 -0.74
CA PHE A 132 2.29 -2.14 -0.36
C PHE A 132 2.87 -2.28 1.05
N PHE A 133 2.11 -2.86 1.97
CA PHE A 133 2.53 -3.04 3.36
C PHE A 133 3.73 -3.97 3.47
N ASP A 134 3.71 -5.11 2.76
CA ASP A 134 4.81 -6.08 2.74
C ASP A 134 6.09 -5.45 2.18
N VAL A 135 5.98 -4.65 1.11
CA VAL A 135 7.12 -3.88 0.57
C VAL A 135 7.62 -2.85 1.57
N LYS A 136 6.73 -2.11 2.24
CA LYS A 136 7.13 -1.16 3.29
C LYS A 136 7.84 -1.86 4.44
N GLU A 137 7.37 -3.02 4.88
CA GLU A 137 8.01 -3.78 5.97
C GLU A 137 9.41 -4.26 5.56
N LEU A 138 9.55 -4.80 4.35
CA LEU A 138 10.86 -5.19 3.80
C LEU A 138 11.84 -4.01 3.78
N LEU A 139 11.39 -2.83 3.35
CA LEU A 139 12.21 -1.61 3.30
C LEU A 139 12.49 -1.03 4.68
N SER A 140 11.64 -1.29 5.67
CA SER A 140 11.85 -0.83 7.05
C SER A 140 12.77 -1.77 7.85
N GLY A 141 12.79 -3.06 7.50
CA GLY A 141 13.58 -4.09 8.18
C GLY A 141 15.02 -4.19 7.67
N THR A 142 15.37 -3.47 6.61
CA THR A 142 16.73 -3.48 6.05
C THR A 142 17.52 -2.25 6.54
N PRO A 143 18.75 -2.45 7.05
CA PRO A 143 19.57 -1.33 7.55
C PRO A 143 19.99 -0.39 6.40
N TYR A 144 20.06 -0.92 5.18
CA TYR A 144 20.36 -0.16 3.97
C TYR A 144 19.47 -0.66 2.82
N VAL A 145 18.58 0.21 2.33
CA VAL A 145 17.81 -0.06 1.12
C VAL A 145 18.70 0.23 -0.08
N THR A 146 19.18 -0.82 -0.74
CA THR A 146 19.88 -0.68 -2.03
C THR A 146 18.86 -0.58 -3.16
N ALA A 147 19.19 0.19 -4.21
CA ALA A 147 18.33 0.32 -5.39
C ALA A 147 18.02 -1.04 -6.04
N SER A 148 18.94 -1.99 -5.92
CA SER A 148 18.84 -3.36 -6.40
C SER A 148 17.79 -4.21 -5.66
N LEU A 149 17.58 -3.98 -4.36
CA LEU A 149 16.49 -4.60 -3.60
C LEU A 149 15.15 -3.93 -3.89
N PHE A 150 15.18 -2.62 -4.14
CA PHE A 150 13.98 -1.80 -4.32
C PHE A 150 13.35 -1.99 -5.71
N PHE A 151 14.15 -2.10 -6.78
CA PHE A 151 13.65 -2.19 -8.15
C PHE A 151 12.70 -3.38 -8.42
N PRO A 152 12.99 -4.62 -7.97
CA PRO A 152 12.06 -5.74 -8.12
C PRO A 152 10.73 -5.52 -7.42
N GLN A 153 10.73 -4.92 -6.22
CA GLN A 153 9.52 -4.65 -5.44
C GLN A 153 8.60 -3.66 -6.17
N ILE A 154 9.19 -2.60 -6.72
CA ILE A 154 8.46 -1.60 -7.50
C ILE A 154 7.90 -2.20 -8.80
N CYS A 155 8.66 -3.07 -9.47
CA CYS A 155 8.14 -3.80 -10.62
C CYS A 155 6.95 -4.69 -10.24
N GLY A 156 7.02 -5.37 -9.09
CA GLY A 156 5.91 -6.16 -8.54
C GLY A 156 4.66 -5.33 -8.29
N ILE A 157 4.80 -4.16 -7.66
CA ILE A 157 3.69 -3.21 -7.43
C ILE A 157 3.08 -2.76 -8.75
N ARG A 158 3.90 -2.40 -9.74
CA ARG A 158 3.41 -1.98 -11.07
C ARG A 158 2.59 -3.07 -11.75
N LEU A 159 3.05 -4.33 -11.69
CA LEU A 159 2.32 -5.48 -12.25
C LEU A 159 1.02 -5.73 -11.49
N ALA A 160 1.02 -5.61 -10.16
CA ALA A 160 -0.19 -5.73 -9.34
C ALA A 160 -1.23 -4.66 -9.71
N ILE A 161 -0.81 -3.38 -9.82
CA ILE A 161 -1.69 -2.28 -10.21
C ILE A 161 -2.30 -2.54 -11.59
N ARG A 162 -1.50 -2.93 -12.60
CA ARG A 162 -2.00 -3.26 -13.94
C ARG A 162 -3.02 -4.41 -13.93
N LYS A 163 -2.79 -5.43 -13.11
CA LYS A 163 -3.76 -6.54 -12.94
C LYS A 163 -5.09 -6.06 -12.33
N TRP A 164 -5.08 -5.02 -11.51
CA TRP A 164 -6.30 -4.48 -10.92
C TRP A 164 -7.16 -3.68 -11.91
N GLU A 165 -6.60 -3.23 -13.04
CA GLU A 165 -7.37 -2.54 -14.10
C GLU A 165 -8.43 -3.46 -14.75
N THR A 166 -8.19 -4.77 -14.73
CA THR A 166 -9.10 -5.79 -15.25
C THR A 166 -10.11 -6.29 -14.21
N SER A 167 -10.15 -5.66 -13.02
CA SER A 167 -11.12 -6.01 -11.98
C SER A 167 -12.55 -5.74 -12.44
N LYS A 168 -13.50 -6.58 -11.99
CA LYS A 168 -14.94 -6.41 -12.24
C LYS A 168 -15.53 -5.24 -11.45
N HIS A 169 -14.90 -4.84 -10.35
CA HIS A 169 -15.36 -3.75 -9.50
C HIS A 169 -14.93 -2.39 -10.07
N SER A 170 -15.91 -1.55 -10.40
CA SER A 170 -15.70 -0.22 -10.97
C SER A 170 -14.82 0.68 -10.10
N VAL A 171 -15.01 0.64 -8.78
CA VAL A 171 -14.22 1.41 -7.81
C VAL A 171 -12.76 0.97 -7.79
N ILE A 172 -12.50 -0.34 -7.86
CA ILE A 172 -11.15 -0.90 -7.89
C ILE A 172 -10.45 -0.54 -9.21
N LYS A 173 -11.19 -0.55 -10.32
CA LYS A 173 -10.68 -0.14 -11.61
C LYS A 173 -10.31 1.35 -11.62
N ALA A 174 -11.15 2.21 -11.04
CA ALA A 174 -10.85 3.64 -10.88
C ALA A 174 -9.62 3.86 -9.99
N MET A 175 -9.54 3.19 -8.83
CA MET A 175 -8.38 3.23 -7.94
C MET A 175 -7.10 2.80 -8.66
N SER A 176 -7.14 1.69 -9.40
CA SER A 176 -6.01 1.17 -10.15
C SER A 176 -5.53 2.16 -11.22
N LYS A 177 -6.46 2.83 -11.92
CA LYS A 177 -6.14 3.86 -12.90
C LYS A 177 -5.41 5.05 -12.27
N GLU A 178 -5.95 5.61 -11.18
CA GLU A 178 -5.29 6.73 -10.47
C GLU A 178 -3.91 6.34 -9.93
N MET A 179 -3.79 5.16 -9.33
CA MET A 179 -2.51 4.64 -8.85
C MET A 179 -1.49 4.46 -9.99
N LYS A 180 -1.94 3.97 -11.15
CA LYS A 180 -1.09 3.78 -12.34
C LYS A 180 -0.65 5.10 -12.94
N ASP A 181 -1.56 6.05 -13.13
CA ASP A 181 -1.25 7.36 -13.70
C ASP A 181 -0.24 8.09 -12.82
N LYS A 182 -0.40 8.00 -11.48
CA LYS A 182 0.58 8.53 -10.53
C LYS A 182 1.91 7.77 -10.59
N PHE A 183 1.87 6.44 -10.68
CA PHE A 183 3.07 5.61 -10.80
C PHE A 183 3.89 5.97 -12.04
N GLU A 184 3.27 5.98 -13.23
CA GLU A 184 3.97 6.22 -14.51
C GLU A 184 4.57 7.63 -14.56
N LYS A 185 3.91 8.63 -13.94
CA LYS A 185 4.45 9.99 -13.79
C LYS A 185 5.78 10.03 -13.03
N TYR A 186 5.95 9.22 -11.99
CA TYR A 186 7.21 9.17 -11.22
C TYR A 186 8.22 8.20 -11.81
N TRP A 187 7.75 7.18 -12.53
CA TRP A 187 8.60 6.11 -13.05
C TRP A 187 9.51 6.59 -14.18
N THR A 188 9.06 7.52 -15.03
CA THR A 188 9.88 8.06 -16.13
C THR A 188 11.19 8.69 -15.66
N ASP A 189 11.19 9.30 -14.47
CA ASP A 189 12.34 10.04 -13.94
C ASP A 189 13.32 9.14 -13.19
N VAL A 190 12.80 8.07 -12.55
CA VAL A 190 13.57 7.24 -11.60
C VAL A 190 14.03 5.91 -12.21
N HIS A 191 13.37 5.43 -13.27
CA HIS A 191 13.58 4.11 -13.87
C HIS A 191 15.02 3.86 -14.34
N ARG A 192 15.69 4.84 -14.97
CA ARG A 192 17.02 4.62 -15.57
C ARG A 192 18.10 4.36 -14.52
N LEU A 193 18.16 5.17 -13.48
CA LEU A 193 19.15 5.04 -12.42
C LEU A 193 18.94 3.79 -11.57
N MET A 194 17.69 3.50 -11.22
CA MET A 194 17.36 2.29 -10.46
C MET A 194 17.66 1.02 -11.27
N ALA A 195 17.38 1.02 -12.58
CA ALA A 195 17.74 -0.09 -13.45
C ALA A 195 19.26 -0.29 -13.47
N ILE A 196 20.04 0.77 -13.74
CA ILE A 196 21.52 0.71 -13.76
C ILE A 196 22.06 0.20 -12.42
N ALA A 197 21.59 0.75 -11.29
CA ALA A 197 22.02 0.32 -9.97
C ALA A 197 21.68 -1.16 -9.67
N THR A 198 20.60 -1.67 -10.24
CA THR A 198 20.26 -3.10 -10.16
C THR A 198 21.17 -3.96 -11.04
N ILE A 199 21.58 -3.47 -12.21
CA ILE A 199 22.54 -4.18 -13.09
C ILE A 199 23.92 -4.26 -12.45
N VAL A 200 24.35 -3.16 -11.82
CA VAL A 200 25.69 -3.02 -11.24
C VAL A 200 25.81 -3.79 -9.91
N ASP A 201 24.71 -4.15 -9.25
CA ASP A 201 24.75 -4.95 -8.03
C ASP A 201 25.18 -6.42 -8.31
N PRO A 202 26.34 -6.86 -7.79
CA PRO A 202 26.87 -8.21 -8.01
C PRO A 202 25.98 -9.34 -7.44
N HIS A 203 25.14 -9.03 -6.44
CA HIS A 203 24.19 -9.96 -5.84
C HIS A 203 22.91 -10.09 -6.68
N CYS A 204 22.57 -9.08 -7.51
CA CYS A 204 21.42 -9.09 -8.40
C CYS A 204 21.84 -9.46 -9.83
N LYS A 205 22.38 -10.67 -10.01
CA LYS A 205 22.73 -11.20 -11.34
C LYS A 205 21.57 -11.02 -12.34
N MET A 206 21.91 -10.81 -13.62
CA MET A 206 21.06 -10.62 -14.82
C MET A 206 19.70 -11.36 -14.85
N HIS A 207 19.52 -12.46 -14.10
CA HIS A 207 18.28 -13.21 -13.98
C HIS A 207 17.07 -12.37 -13.50
N MET A 208 17.25 -11.47 -12.52
CA MET A 208 16.15 -10.61 -12.04
C MET A 208 15.75 -9.54 -13.05
N LEU A 209 16.70 -9.04 -13.84
CA LEU A 209 16.43 -8.13 -14.96
C LEU A 209 15.66 -8.86 -16.08
N LYS A 210 16.04 -10.09 -16.44
CA LYS A 210 15.30 -10.86 -17.47
C LYS A 210 13.84 -11.11 -17.06
N ALA A 211 13.58 -11.45 -15.79
CA ALA A 211 12.23 -11.67 -15.28
C ALA A 211 11.41 -10.36 -15.18
N SER A 212 12.04 -9.28 -14.72
CA SER A 212 11.38 -7.98 -14.54
C SER A 212 11.13 -7.29 -15.88
N PHE A 213 12.12 -7.24 -16.79
CA PHE A 213 11.97 -6.64 -18.12
C PHE A 213 11.09 -7.47 -19.04
N GLY A 214 11.17 -8.81 -19.03
CA GLY A 214 10.31 -9.67 -19.85
C GLY A 214 8.82 -9.57 -19.53
N SER A 215 8.45 -9.21 -18.29
CA SER A 215 7.06 -8.88 -17.92
C SER A 215 6.70 -7.40 -18.11
N SER A 216 7.68 -6.52 -18.32
CA SER A 216 7.48 -5.06 -18.44
C SER A 216 7.35 -4.59 -19.89
N TYR A 217 8.16 -5.18 -20.76
CA TYR A 217 8.27 -4.92 -22.18
C TYR A 217 8.19 -6.31 -22.82
N GLY A 218 7.20 -6.54 -23.68
CA GLY A 218 7.12 -7.79 -24.43
C GLY A 218 8.45 -8.10 -25.12
N THR A 219 8.68 -9.39 -25.37
CA THR A 219 9.89 -10.02 -25.91
C THR A 219 10.30 -9.50 -27.31
N GLU A 220 10.59 -8.22 -27.48
CA GLU A 220 10.99 -7.63 -28.76
C GLU A 220 12.33 -6.90 -28.74
N HIS A 221 12.96 -6.72 -27.58
CA HIS A 221 14.27 -6.04 -27.50
C HIS A 221 15.39 -6.89 -26.90
N MET A 222 15.19 -8.20 -26.83
CA MET A 222 16.26 -9.14 -26.47
C MET A 222 16.89 -9.70 -27.76
N ARG A 223 17.77 -8.91 -28.39
CA ARG A 223 18.83 -9.47 -29.24
C ARG A 223 20.19 -9.01 -28.72
N PRO A 224 21.18 -9.90 -28.78
CA PRO A 224 22.50 -9.71 -28.17
C PRO A 224 23.24 -8.50 -28.75
#